data_AF-A0A448ZPQ5-F1
#
_entry.id   AF-A0A448ZPQ5-F1
#
_cell.length_a   1.000
_cell.length_b   1.000
_cell.length_c   1.000
_cell.angle_alpha   90.00
_cell.angle_beta   90.00
_cell.angle_gamma   90.00
#
_symmetry.space_group_name_H-M   'P 1'
#
loop_
_entity.id
_entity.type
_entity.pdbx_description
1 polymer ?
#
loop_
_entity_poly.entity_id
_entity_poly.type
_entity_poly.pdbx_seq_one_letter_code
_entity_poly.pdbx_strand_id
1 'polypeptide(L)'
;MTSNAYVSNKEAGEILSKELLALTLRDRNEITEEIHGVSSMAVEETPELLIRSLSMLEEELQVMPESKKKYYTKALSLPDSYVQKDRFKLRFLRTCLFRPKEAAERIIKHLTNIAECFGEQCLQRPVCLDDFTKSEQRTMKKGGLQLLPYRDRAGRRILISFPTDHISGLTPDVRVKISLYLTSIVTTNGHVEDLETQRKGIVVIMWFDPEFKMGGGMTGSAVKRLKHQAPVRASAFHICAPKTLKFRFGRFLVTKSAVLPRIRLHLGSPMELLYTLNSFGIPSQNLPITNGGQIKTTYIIQWFKTRKIIESGNAESKIVVESPHSSDVVFKRGGGAVHNAGNSKFRSIIQKKYEEGDFTYKTQSALVDELQKELTLGGFRIVIWNEKLSRFVHSTDKKTIQSKVEYSIRSFREKDSQSVNRRTADVLLEHNKTSGAITRSLDFDVSSSRKRFKFIDGNMNANGINFYDCGSDSDSGREDFCNCTAQNLVKFHFD
;
A
#
# COMPACT_ATOMS: atom_id res chain seq x y z
N MET A 1 32.42 -25.13 8.07
CA MET A 1 31.41 -24.59 9.00
C MET A 1 31.97 -23.35 9.67
N THR A 2 31.79 -22.17 9.09
CA THR A 2 32.10 -20.91 9.78
C THR A 2 30.97 -20.66 10.77
N SER A 3 31.26 -20.80 12.06
CA SER A 3 30.41 -20.30 13.14
C SER A 3 30.01 -18.87 12.81
N ASN A 4 28.71 -18.64 12.56
CA ASN A 4 28.17 -17.28 12.50
C ASN A 4 28.25 -16.74 13.93
N ALA A 5 29.38 -16.14 14.28
CA ALA A 5 29.55 -15.45 15.55
C ALA A 5 28.42 -14.42 15.70
N TYR A 6 27.54 -14.66 16.68
CA TYR A 6 26.53 -13.70 17.06
C TYR A 6 27.24 -12.45 17.59
N VAL A 7 27.06 -11.33 16.91
CA VAL A 7 27.52 -10.02 17.41
C VAL A 7 26.78 -9.71 18.71
N SER A 8 27.48 -9.24 19.74
CA SER A 8 26.90 -8.91 21.04
C SER A 8 26.12 -7.58 21.01
N ASN A 9 25.14 -7.39 21.92
CA ASN A 9 24.28 -6.19 22.00
C ASN A 9 25.05 -4.88 22.02
N LYS A 10 26.14 -4.88 22.79
CA LYS A 10 27.01 -3.73 22.94
C LYS A 10 27.61 -3.37 21.57
N GLU A 11 28.14 -4.36 20.85
CA GLU A 11 28.76 -4.16 19.54
C GLU A 11 27.78 -3.67 18.48
N ALA A 12 26.52 -4.16 18.41
CA ALA A 12 25.57 -3.58 17.44
C ALA A 12 25.09 -2.18 17.81
N GLY A 13 24.93 -1.89 19.11
CA GLY A 13 24.65 -0.54 19.57
C GLY A 13 25.76 0.42 19.14
N GLU A 14 27.01 0.00 19.32
CA GLU A 14 28.20 0.74 18.90
C GLU A 14 28.29 0.89 17.38
N ILE A 15 28.03 -0.18 16.60
CA ILE A 15 28.01 -0.10 15.13
C ILE A 15 26.93 0.87 14.65
N LEU A 16 25.70 0.75 15.16
CA LEU A 16 24.60 1.62 14.75
C LEU A 16 24.87 3.08 15.15
N SER A 17 25.37 3.29 16.37
CA SER A 17 25.75 4.61 16.86
C SER A 17 26.85 5.21 15.97
N LYS A 18 27.90 4.44 15.66
CA LYS A 18 29.00 4.87 14.80
C LYS A 18 28.53 5.24 13.39
N GLU A 19 27.67 4.42 12.77
CA GLU A 19 27.12 4.70 11.45
C GLU A 19 26.22 5.95 11.45
N LEU A 20 25.41 6.15 12.49
CA LEU A 20 24.59 7.36 12.63
C LEU A 20 25.44 8.60 12.90
N LEU A 21 26.52 8.48 13.67
CA LEU A 21 27.45 9.57 13.95
C LEU A 21 28.33 9.92 12.75
N ALA A 22 28.53 8.98 11.81
CA ALA A 22 29.22 9.23 10.54
C ALA A 22 28.38 10.06 9.55
N LEU A 23 27.06 10.18 9.77
CA LEU A 23 26.17 11.01 8.97
C LEU A 23 26.16 12.47 9.46
N THR A 24 26.07 13.41 8.52
CA THR A 24 25.87 14.82 8.88
C THR A 24 24.52 14.99 9.59
N LEU A 25 24.35 16.07 10.36
CA LEU A 25 23.06 16.39 11.00
C LEU A 25 21.95 16.53 9.95
N ARG A 26 22.28 17.13 8.80
CA ARG A 26 21.38 17.28 7.67
C ARG A 26 20.93 15.92 7.11
N ASP A 27 21.87 15.02 6.82
CA ASP A 27 21.54 13.67 6.32
C ASP A 27 20.66 12.89 7.28
N ARG A 28 20.94 12.99 8.60
CA ARG A 28 20.12 12.34 9.63
C ARG A 28 18.69 12.86 9.64
N ASN A 29 18.51 14.17 9.51
CA ASN A 29 17.19 14.80 9.47
C ASN A 29 16.44 14.40 8.20
N GLU A 30 17.06 14.52 7.02
CA GLU A 30 16.46 14.13 5.74
C GLU A 30 16.03 12.65 5.73
N ILE A 31 16.90 11.75 6.23
CA ILE A 31 16.56 10.32 6.37
C ILE A 31 15.41 10.11 7.34
N THR A 32 15.39 10.83 8.46
CA THR A 32 14.34 10.70 9.49
C THR A 32 12.99 11.18 8.97
N GLU A 33 12.95 12.35 8.33
CA GLU A 33 11.75 12.88 7.70
C GLU A 33 11.24 11.95 6.60
N GLU A 34 12.14 11.40 5.78
CA GLU A 34 11.77 10.45 4.74
C GLU A 34 11.18 9.18 5.31
N ILE A 35 11.71 8.64 6.41
CA ILE A 35 11.14 7.45 7.06
C ILE A 35 9.71 7.72 7.53
N HIS A 36 9.45 8.88 8.14
CA HIS A 36 8.12 9.29 8.59
C HIS A 36 7.19 9.74 7.45
N GLY A 37 7.69 9.79 6.21
CA GLY A 37 6.92 10.22 5.06
C GLY A 37 6.57 11.71 5.09
N VAL A 38 7.42 12.52 5.73
CA VAL A 38 7.28 13.99 5.82
C VAL A 38 7.88 14.66 4.58
N SER A 39 9.09 14.28 4.21
CA SER A 39 9.80 14.76 3.01
C SER A 39 10.31 13.57 2.18
N SER A 40 10.78 13.83 0.97
CA SER A 40 11.39 12.81 0.12
C SER A 40 12.77 13.30 -0.32
N MET A 41 13.76 12.41 -0.28
CA MET A 41 15.11 12.70 -0.78
C MET A 41 15.21 12.54 -2.31
N ALA A 42 14.07 12.44 -3.02
CA ALA A 42 14.05 12.37 -4.47
C ALA A 42 14.62 13.68 -5.05
N VAL A 43 15.57 13.54 -5.98
CA VAL A 43 16.13 14.69 -6.70
C VAL A 43 15.07 15.27 -7.62
N GLU A 44 14.94 16.59 -7.65
CA GLU A 44 14.08 17.28 -8.62
C GLU A 44 14.60 17.04 -10.04
N GLU A 45 13.74 16.50 -10.90
CA GLU A 45 14.12 16.11 -12.25
C GLU A 45 13.92 17.27 -13.22
N THR A 46 15.01 17.77 -13.82
CA THR A 46 14.97 18.66 -14.99
C THR A 46 15.37 17.90 -16.26
N PRO A 47 14.93 18.32 -17.46
CA PRO A 47 15.35 17.69 -18.72
C PRO A 47 16.88 17.58 -18.86
N GLU A 48 17.62 18.60 -18.44
CA GLU A 48 19.08 18.65 -18.50
C GLU A 48 19.72 17.62 -17.57
N LEU A 49 19.19 17.48 -16.35
CA LEU A 49 19.65 16.46 -15.41
C LEU A 49 19.43 15.06 -16.00
N LEU A 50 18.25 14.80 -16.57
CA LEU A 50 17.93 13.49 -17.16
C LEU A 50 18.88 13.15 -18.31
N ILE A 51 19.08 14.07 -19.26
CA ILE A 51 19.97 13.88 -20.41
C ILE A 51 21.42 13.66 -19.94
N ARG A 52 21.92 14.53 -19.06
CA ARG A 52 23.29 14.45 -18.54
C ARG A 52 23.52 13.14 -17.78
N SER A 53 22.62 12.76 -16.89
CA SER A 53 22.76 11.54 -16.10
C SER A 53 22.66 10.27 -16.94
N LEU A 54 21.86 10.26 -18.02
CA LEU A 54 21.82 9.14 -18.97
C LEU A 54 23.13 9.01 -19.74
N SER A 55 23.72 10.11 -20.19
CA SER A 55 25.05 10.10 -20.84
C SER A 55 26.12 9.55 -19.90
N MET A 56 26.21 10.09 -18.69
CA MET A 56 27.18 9.63 -17.68
C MET A 56 26.97 8.16 -17.28
N LEU A 57 25.71 7.70 -17.24
CA LEU A 57 25.42 6.29 -16.96
C LEU A 57 25.95 5.37 -18.06
N GLU A 58 25.81 5.78 -19.33
CA GLU A 58 26.32 5.01 -20.45
C GLU A 58 27.85 4.91 -20.41
N GLU A 59 28.54 6.02 -20.12
CA GLU A 59 30.00 6.04 -19.90
C GLU A 59 30.43 5.07 -18.79
N GLU A 60 29.73 5.10 -17.64
CA GLU A 60 29.99 4.18 -16.52
C GLU A 60 29.74 2.71 -16.89
N LEU A 61 28.72 2.41 -17.70
CA LEU A 61 28.44 1.05 -18.18
C LEU A 61 29.52 0.55 -19.18
N GLN A 62 30.08 1.45 -19.99
CA GLN A 62 31.15 1.11 -20.94
C GLN A 62 32.45 0.72 -20.24
N VAL A 63 32.87 1.48 -19.22
CA VAL A 63 34.13 1.25 -18.48
C VAL A 63 34.06 0.07 -17.50
N MET A 64 32.88 -0.53 -17.29
CA MET A 64 32.76 -1.70 -16.42
C MET A 64 33.48 -2.94 -16.99
N PRO A 65 34.13 -3.75 -16.15
CA PRO A 65 34.79 -4.98 -16.59
C PRO A 65 33.84 -5.93 -17.32
N GLU A 66 34.27 -6.45 -18.47
CA GLU A 66 33.50 -7.41 -19.30
C GLU A 66 32.98 -8.61 -18.49
N SER A 67 33.79 -9.11 -17.56
CA SER A 67 33.42 -10.23 -16.69
C SER A 67 32.19 -9.96 -15.83
N LYS A 68 31.91 -8.69 -15.51
CA LYS A 68 30.72 -8.29 -14.74
C LYS A 68 29.52 -8.03 -15.64
N LYS A 69 29.72 -7.49 -16.85
CA LYS A 69 28.63 -7.05 -17.74
C LYS A 69 28.11 -8.10 -18.72
N LYS A 70 28.47 -9.39 -18.57
CA LYS A 70 28.01 -10.53 -19.40
C LYS A 70 26.54 -10.43 -19.84
N TYR A 71 25.61 -10.32 -18.89
CA TYR A 71 24.17 -10.30 -19.19
C TYR A 71 23.67 -8.95 -19.72
N TYR A 72 24.37 -7.85 -19.41
CA TYR A 72 24.06 -6.55 -20.00
C TYR A 72 24.46 -6.51 -21.48
N THR A 73 25.68 -6.94 -21.83
CA THR A 73 26.12 -7.07 -23.22
C THR A 73 25.21 -8.01 -24.01
N LYS A 74 24.77 -9.12 -23.40
CA LYS A 74 23.78 -10.02 -24.00
C LYS A 74 22.43 -9.34 -24.22
N ALA A 75 21.94 -8.53 -23.28
CA ALA A 75 20.69 -7.78 -23.44
C ALA A 75 20.78 -6.76 -24.58
N LEU A 76 21.94 -6.10 -24.77
CA LEU A 76 22.16 -5.16 -25.86
C LEU A 76 22.17 -5.83 -27.24
N SER A 77 22.59 -7.10 -27.33
CA SER A 77 22.56 -7.84 -28.60
C SER A 77 21.18 -8.42 -28.97
N LEU A 78 20.21 -8.38 -28.05
CA LEU A 78 18.84 -8.84 -28.32
C LEU A 78 18.03 -7.74 -29.01
N PRO A 79 17.26 -8.07 -30.07
CA PRO A 79 16.42 -7.10 -30.76
C PRO A 79 15.29 -6.61 -29.83
N ASP A 80 15.08 -5.30 -29.83
CA ASP A 80 14.08 -4.58 -29.02
C ASP A 80 14.13 -4.88 -27.51
N SER A 81 15.33 -5.16 -26.96
CA SER A 81 15.46 -5.31 -25.51
C SER A 81 15.02 -4.05 -24.78
N TYR A 82 14.17 -4.22 -23.77
CA TYR A 82 13.74 -3.12 -22.90
C TYR A 82 14.91 -2.45 -22.14
N VAL A 83 16.04 -3.14 -21.99
CA VAL A 83 17.26 -2.65 -21.31
C VAL A 83 17.87 -1.45 -22.05
N GLN A 84 17.68 -1.37 -23.38
CA GLN A 84 18.20 -0.30 -24.20
C GLN A 84 17.41 1.01 -24.04
N LYS A 85 16.18 0.96 -23.51
CA LYS A 85 15.28 2.12 -23.42
C LYS A 85 15.67 3.01 -22.24
N ASP A 86 15.64 4.33 -22.43
CA ASP A 86 15.96 5.30 -21.36
C ASP A 86 15.09 5.12 -20.12
N ARG A 87 13.81 4.78 -20.31
CA ARG A 87 12.91 4.49 -19.18
C ARG A 87 13.44 3.40 -18.25
N PHE A 88 14.11 2.38 -18.78
CA PHE A 88 14.73 1.33 -17.96
C PHE A 88 15.89 1.92 -17.16
N LYS A 89 16.81 2.61 -17.83
CA LYS A 89 18.00 3.25 -17.23
C LYS A 89 17.61 4.27 -16.14
N LEU A 90 16.60 5.09 -16.39
CA LEU A 90 16.10 6.11 -15.47
C LEU A 90 15.57 5.53 -14.15
N ARG A 91 15.02 4.31 -14.12
CA ARG A 91 14.61 3.66 -12.87
C ARG A 91 15.79 3.48 -11.92
N PHE A 92 16.94 3.08 -12.46
CA PHE A 92 18.15 2.86 -11.68
C PHE A 92 18.81 4.19 -11.28
N LEU A 93 18.81 5.18 -12.16
CA LEU A 93 19.26 6.54 -11.81
C LEU A 93 18.44 7.11 -10.66
N ARG A 94 17.10 7.11 -10.75
CA ARG A 94 16.21 7.55 -9.67
C ARG A 94 16.45 6.79 -8.37
N THR A 95 16.60 5.47 -8.47
CA THR A 95 16.88 4.60 -7.31
C THR A 95 18.19 4.95 -6.59
N CYS A 96 19.20 5.37 -7.35
CA CYS A 96 20.52 5.76 -6.84
C CYS A 96 20.67 7.29 -6.72
N LEU A 97 19.57 8.05 -6.69
CA LEU A 97 19.57 9.51 -6.55
C LEU A 97 20.49 10.19 -7.58
N PHE A 98 20.43 9.73 -8.83
CA PHE A 98 21.21 10.21 -9.98
C PHE A 98 22.74 10.10 -9.81
N ARG A 99 23.21 9.09 -9.08
CA ARG A 99 24.64 8.69 -9.04
C ARG A 99 24.93 7.64 -10.13
N PRO A 100 25.52 8.02 -11.28
CA PRO A 100 25.56 7.15 -12.46
C PRO A 100 26.35 5.85 -12.23
N LYS A 101 27.49 5.93 -11.55
CA LYS A 101 28.30 4.77 -11.18
C LYS A 101 27.53 3.73 -10.34
N GLU A 102 26.83 4.18 -9.30
CA GLU A 102 26.00 3.31 -8.46
C GLU A 102 24.84 2.69 -9.25
N ALA A 103 24.24 3.46 -10.17
CA ALA A 103 23.18 2.99 -11.04
C ALA A 103 23.67 1.93 -12.05
N ALA A 104 24.84 2.14 -12.67
CA ALA A 104 25.49 1.17 -13.55
C ALA A 104 25.71 -0.16 -12.82
N GLU A 105 26.30 -0.11 -11.62
CA GLU A 105 26.57 -1.32 -10.84
C GLU A 105 25.29 -2.08 -10.50
N ARG A 106 24.24 -1.33 -10.18
CA ARG A 106 22.93 -1.87 -9.85
C ARG A 106 22.25 -2.50 -11.07
N ILE A 107 22.35 -1.89 -12.26
CA ILE A 107 21.84 -2.48 -13.52
C ILE A 107 22.51 -3.83 -13.78
N ILE A 108 23.83 -3.89 -13.70
CA ILE A 108 24.58 -5.13 -13.93
C ILE A 108 24.16 -6.21 -12.94
N LYS A 109 24.13 -5.89 -11.63
CA LYS A 109 23.67 -6.84 -10.60
C LYS A 109 22.23 -7.28 -10.84
N HIS A 110 21.35 -6.35 -11.21
CA HIS A 110 19.95 -6.65 -11.50
C HIS A 110 19.80 -7.64 -12.64
N LEU A 111 20.39 -7.35 -13.82
CA LEU A 111 20.26 -8.21 -15.00
C LEU A 111 20.88 -9.58 -14.79
N THR A 112 22.01 -9.68 -14.08
CA THR A 112 22.58 -10.97 -13.68
C THR A 112 21.59 -11.80 -12.87
N ASN A 113 20.97 -11.20 -11.86
CA ASN A 113 20.01 -11.93 -11.03
C ASN A 113 18.71 -12.25 -11.78
N ILE A 114 18.25 -11.40 -12.69
CA ILE A 114 17.11 -11.69 -13.56
C ILE A 114 17.41 -12.91 -14.45
N ALA A 115 18.57 -12.93 -15.13
CA ALA A 115 18.94 -14.03 -16.01
C ALA A 115 19.12 -15.35 -15.24
N GLU A 116 19.77 -15.32 -14.07
CA GLU A 116 19.95 -16.51 -13.23
C GLU A 116 18.63 -17.05 -12.66
N CYS A 117 17.67 -16.18 -12.34
CA CYS A 117 16.42 -16.58 -11.71
C CYS A 117 15.33 -16.99 -12.70
N PHE A 118 15.30 -16.38 -13.89
CA PHE A 118 14.19 -16.51 -14.84
C PHE A 118 14.65 -16.93 -16.24
N GLY A 119 15.95 -16.95 -16.53
CA GLY A 119 16.51 -17.24 -17.85
C GLY A 119 16.73 -15.99 -18.70
N GLU A 120 17.50 -16.16 -19.79
CA GLU A 120 17.94 -15.06 -20.66
C GLU A 120 16.78 -14.39 -21.42
N GLN A 121 15.64 -15.06 -21.59
CA GLN A 121 14.45 -14.45 -22.23
C GLN A 121 13.93 -13.22 -21.46
N CYS A 122 14.19 -13.15 -20.16
CA CYS A 122 13.85 -11.99 -19.32
C CYS A 122 14.85 -10.81 -19.46
N LEU A 123 15.87 -10.94 -20.32
CA LEU A 123 16.70 -9.83 -20.77
C LEU A 123 16.10 -9.10 -21.96
N GLN A 124 15.23 -9.75 -22.74
CA GLN A 124 14.54 -9.13 -23.87
C GLN A 124 13.28 -8.37 -23.42
N ARG A 125 12.56 -8.91 -22.44
CA ARG A 125 11.34 -8.32 -21.89
C ARG A 125 11.36 -8.29 -20.35
N PRO A 126 10.55 -7.43 -19.70
CA PRO A 126 10.34 -7.50 -18.26
C PRO A 126 9.83 -8.88 -17.81
N VAL A 127 10.17 -9.26 -16.58
CA VAL A 127 9.63 -10.46 -15.91
C VAL A 127 8.12 -10.30 -15.70
N CYS A 128 7.36 -11.37 -15.95
CA CYS A 128 5.92 -11.45 -15.74
C CYS A 128 5.54 -12.65 -14.84
N LEU A 129 4.26 -12.77 -14.50
CA LEU A 129 3.76 -13.88 -13.68
C LEU A 129 3.98 -15.25 -14.32
N ASP A 130 3.97 -15.35 -15.64
CA ASP A 130 4.10 -16.63 -16.34
C ASP A 130 5.55 -17.15 -16.37
N ASP A 131 6.54 -16.33 -15.96
CA ASP A 131 7.92 -16.78 -15.72
C ASP A 131 8.08 -17.60 -14.43
N PHE A 132 7.02 -17.68 -13.62
CA PHE A 132 6.95 -18.54 -12.44
C PHE A 132 6.26 -19.86 -12.77
N THR A 133 6.81 -20.95 -12.24
CA THR A 133 6.13 -22.25 -12.28
C THR A 133 4.79 -22.20 -11.54
N LYS A 134 3.86 -23.10 -11.87
CA LYS A 134 2.56 -23.19 -11.18
C LYS A 134 2.72 -23.39 -9.66
N SER A 135 3.74 -24.14 -9.24
CA SER A 135 4.06 -24.35 -7.81
C SER A 135 4.50 -23.05 -7.14
N GLU A 136 5.41 -22.31 -7.76
CA GLU A 136 5.87 -21.01 -7.25
C GLU A 136 4.72 -19.99 -7.19
N GLN A 137 3.85 -19.94 -8.21
CA GLN A 137 2.66 -19.06 -8.18
C GLN A 137 1.71 -19.44 -7.03
N ARG A 138 1.53 -20.74 -6.74
CA ARG A 138 0.74 -21.20 -5.58
C ARG A 138 1.39 -20.77 -4.27
N THR A 139 2.71 -20.88 -4.15
CA THR A 139 3.48 -20.42 -2.98
C THR A 139 3.35 -18.91 -2.79
N MET A 140 3.50 -18.12 -3.86
CA MET A 140 3.36 -16.67 -3.81
C MET A 140 1.97 -16.23 -3.30
N LYS A 141 0.90 -16.92 -3.72
CA LYS A 141 -0.48 -16.68 -3.26
C LYS A 141 -0.72 -16.98 -1.78
N LYS A 142 0.19 -17.68 -1.10
CA LYS A 142 0.15 -17.85 0.37
C LYS A 142 0.50 -16.55 1.12
N GLY A 143 1.00 -15.53 0.42
CA GLY A 143 1.10 -14.17 0.94
C GLY A 143 2.30 -13.90 1.83
N GLY A 144 3.37 -14.69 1.73
CA GLY A 144 4.62 -14.46 2.48
C GLY A 144 5.27 -13.12 2.13
N LEU A 145 5.18 -12.70 0.86
CA LEU A 145 5.51 -11.35 0.41
C LEU A 145 4.28 -10.78 -0.31
N GLN A 146 3.83 -9.59 0.06
CA GLN A 146 2.67 -8.94 -0.54
C GLN A 146 2.95 -7.47 -0.84
N LEU A 147 2.54 -7.03 -2.02
CA LEU A 147 2.46 -5.62 -2.37
C LEU A 147 1.05 -5.12 -2.08
N LEU A 148 0.90 -4.10 -1.23
CA LEU A 148 -0.42 -3.61 -0.86
C LEU A 148 -1.04 -2.77 -1.98
N PRO A 149 -2.37 -2.78 -2.14
CA PRO A 149 -3.07 -1.99 -3.17
C PRO A 149 -3.20 -0.50 -2.79
N TYR A 150 -2.54 -0.08 -1.71
CA TYR A 150 -2.54 1.29 -1.20
C TYR A 150 -1.10 1.78 -1.01
N ARG A 151 -0.98 3.09 -0.87
CA ARG A 151 0.25 3.79 -0.53
C ARG A 151 0.19 4.24 0.93
N ASP A 152 1.35 4.54 1.49
CA ASP A 152 1.40 5.29 2.74
C ASP A 152 1.02 6.77 2.51
N ARG A 153 1.01 7.57 3.58
CA ARG A 153 0.68 9.01 3.52
C ARG A 153 1.59 9.80 2.58
N ALA A 154 2.84 9.37 2.39
CA ALA A 154 3.78 10.03 1.49
C ALA A 154 3.58 9.67 0.02
N GLY A 155 2.75 8.65 -0.29
CA GLY A 155 2.56 8.16 -1.65
C GLY A 155 3.52 7.03 -2.05
N ARG A 156 4.21 6.41 -1.09
CA ARG A 156 5.11 5.27 -1.32
C ARG A 156 4.33 3.97 -1.37
N ARG A 157 4.68 3.05 -2.27
CA ARG A 157 4.11 1.69 -2.25
C ARG A 157 4.62 0.93 -1.03
N ILE A 158 3.74 0.10 -0.46
CA ILE A 158 4.05 -0.69 0.74
C ILE A 158 4.25 -2.15 0.32
N LEU A 159 5.46 -2.66 0.54
CA LEU A 159 5.81 -4.08 0.42
C LEU A 159 5.87 -4.66 1.82
N ILE A 160 5.05 -5.66 2.12
CA ILE A 160 5.11 -6.39 3.39
C ILE A 160 5.68 -7.79 3.17
N SER A 161 6.59 -8.19 4.05
CA SER A 161 7.18 -9.51 4.13
C SER A 161 6.84 -10.11 5.49
N PHE A 162 6.41 -11.36 5.49
CA PHE A 162 6.21 -12.18 6.68
C PHE A 162 7.30 -13.25 6.70
N PRO A 163 8.41 -13.03 7.43
CA PRO A 163 9.43 -14.05 7.60
C PRO A 163 8.81 -15.20 8.40
N THR A 164 8.51 -16.30 7.73
CA THR A 164 7.94 -17.50 8.34
C THR A 164 8.45 -18.73 7.60
N ASP A 165 8.65 -19.80 8.37
CA ASP A 165 9.03 -21.12 7.86
C ASP A 165 7.79 -21.99 7.60
N HIS A 166 6.60 -21.52 7.99
CA HIS A 166 5.33 -22.25 7.84
C HIS A 166 4.75 -22.20 6.42
N ILE A 167 5.27 -21.33 5.56
CA ILE A 167 4.81 -21.24 4.16
C ILE A 167 5.53 -22.32 3.34
N SER A 168 4.89 -23.48 3.22
CA SER A 168 5.40 -24.59 2.43
C SER A 168 5.73 -24.18 0.99
N GLY A 169 6.90 -24.57 0.50
CA GLY A 169 7.40 -24.25 -0.84
C GLY A 169 8.07 -22.87 -0.98
N LEU A 170 8.11 -22.03 0.07
CA LEU A 170 8.82 -20.75 0.04
C LEU A 170 10.31 -20.92 0.36
N THR A 171 11.04 -21.54 -0.57
CA THR A 171 12.49 -21.67 -0.47
C THR A 171 13.20 -20.31 -0.61
N PRO A 172 14.47 -20.17 -0.20
CA PRO A 172 15.23 -18.93 -0.39
C PRO A 172 15.26 -18.46 -1.85
N ASP A 173 15.39 -19.36 -2.82
CA ASP A 173 15.41 -19.01 -4.25
C ASP A 173 14.05 -18.52 -4.74
N VAL A 174 12.96 -19.19 -4.36
CA VAL A 174 11.60 -18.73 -4.67
C VAL A 174 11.34 -17.35 -4.06
N ARG A 175 11.83 -17.10 -2.84
CA ARG A 175 11.74 -15.79 -2.19
C ARG A 175 12.54 -14.71 -2.94
N VAL A 176 13.73 -15.03 -3.45
CA VAL A 176 14.52 -14.11 -4.27
C VAL A 176 13.80 -13.81 -5.59
N LYS A 177 13.26 -14.81 -6.28
CA LYS A 177 12.45 -14.64 -7.50
C LYS A 177 11.25 -13.72 -7.24
N ILE A 178 10.46 -14.00 -6.20
CA ILE A 178 9.31 -13.17 -5.83
C ILE A 178 9.74 -11.73 -5.53
N SER A 179 10.84 -11.54 -4.79
CA SER A 179 11.34 -10.20 -4.45
C SER A 179 11.82 -9.42 -5.68
N LEU A 180 12.58 -10.07 -6.57
CA LEU A 180 13.02 -9.49 -7.85
C LEU A 180 11.84 -9.05 -8.70
N TYR A 181 10.84 -9.92 -8.83
CA TYR A 181 9.65 -9.62 -9.60
C TYR A 181 8.85 -8.46 -9.00
N LEU A 182 8.52 -8.52 -7.70
CA LEU A 182 7.75 -7.46 -7.02
C LEU A 182 8.46 -6.11 -7.06
N THR A 183 9.78 -6.08 -6.81
CA THR A 183 10.55 -4.82 -6.86
C THR A 183 10.76 -4.28 -8.28
N SER A 184 10.70 -5.14 -9.30
CA SER A 184 10.71 -4.72 -10.70
C SER A 184 9.37 -4.08 -11.07
N ILE A 185 8.27 -4.79 -10.82
CA ILE A 185 6.96 -4.34 -11.26
C ILE A 185 6.38 -3.20 -10.40
N VAL A 186 6.83 -3.00 -9.15
CA VAL A 186 6.34 -1.87 -8.34
C VAL A 186 6.68 -0.51 -8.96
N THR A 187 7.67 -0.48 -9.85
CA THR A 187 8.05 0.73 -10.61
C THR A 187 7.25 0.91 -11.91
N THR A 188 6.38 -0.03 -12.26
CA THR A 188 5.65 -0.05 -13.53
C THR A 188 4.24 -0.66 -13.41
N ASN A 189 3.22 0.04 -13.84
CA ASN A 189 1.88 -0.54 -14.03
C ASN A 189 1.75 -1.13 -15.45
N GLY A 190 2.35 -2.30 -15.67
CA GLY A 190 2.43 -2.93 -17.00
C GLY A 190 3.47 -2.22 -17.85
N HIS A 191 3.05 -1.59 -18.94
CA HIS A 191 3.93 -0.82 -19.83
C HIS A 191 4.07 0.67 -19.44
N VAL A 192 3.33 1.11 -18.42
CA VAL A 192 3.34 2.50 -17.94
C VAL A 192 4.23 2.63 -16.71
N GLU A 193 5.12 3.62 -16.70
CA GLU A 193 6.01 3.89 -15.56
C GLU A 193 5.22 4.46 -14.36
N ASP A 194 5.49 3.96 -13.16
CA ASP A 194 4.99 4.53 -11.90
C ASP A 194 6.03 5.53 -11.36
N LEU A 195 6.03 6.73 -11.94
CA LEU A 195 7.00 7.79 -11.60
C LEU A 195 6.93 8.20 -10.13
N GLU A 196 5.75 8.17 -9.51
CA GLU A 196 5.60 8.47 -8.10
C GLU A 196 6.39 7.47 -7.25
N THR A 197 6.25 6.18 -7.51
CA THR A 197 7.02 5.15 -6.82
C THR A 197 8.51 5.23 -7.12
N GLN A 198 8.90 5.48 -8.36
CA GLN A 198 10.32 5.56 -8.73
C GLN A 198 11.04 6.70 -8.00
N ARG A 199 10.37 7.84 -7.82
CA ARG A 199 10.91 9.01 -7.11
C ARG A 199 10.88 8.80 -5.59
N LYS A 200 9.70 8.50 -5.04
CA LYS A 200 9.48 8.43 -3.59
C LYS A 200 9.96 7.12 -2.95
N GLY A 201 10.19 6.08 -3.76
CA GLY A 201 10.57 4.75 -3.33
C GLY A 201 9.42 3.94 -2.72
N ILE A 202 9.78 2.90 -1.99
CA ILE A 202 8.88 1.99 -1.29
C ILE A 202 9.11 2.00 0.22
N VAL A 203 8.09 1.59 0.96
CA VAL A 203 8.21 1.20 2.37
C VAL A 203 8.20 -0.31 2.45
N VAL A 204 9.18 -0.87 3.13
CA VAL A 204 9.24 -2.32 3.39
C VAL A 204 8.87 -2.58 4.85
N ILE A 205 7.87 -3.42 5.07
CA ILE A 205 7.48 -3.89 6.40
C ILE A 205 7.91 -5.34 6.52
N MET A 206 8.68 -5.68 7.56
CA MET A 206 8.98 -7.05 7.94
C MET A 206 8.20 -7.37 9.22
N TRP A 207 7.20 -8.22 9.10
CA TRP A 207 6.35 -8.59 10.23
C TRP A 207 6.71 -9.99 10.72
N PHE A 208 7.33 -10.07 11.89
CA PHE A 208 7.77 -11.32 12.49
C PHE A 208 6.67 -11.95 13.35
N ASP A 209 6.44 -13.24 13.12
CA ASP A 209 5.58 -14.06 13.96
C ASP A 209 6.26 -14.39 15.30
N PRO A 210 5.54 -14.45 16.43
CA PRO A 210 6.09 -14.92 17.72
C PRO A 210 6.78 -16.28 17.68
N GLU A 211 6.32 -17.19 16.81
CA GLU A 211 6.85 -18.54 16.65
C GLU A 211 8.05 -18.61 15.69
N PHE A 212 8.41 -17.49 15.05
CA PHE A 212 9.51 -17.46 14.09
C PHE A 212 10.84 -17.90 14.72
N LYS A 213 11.44 -18.95 14.16
CA LYS A 213 12.72 -19.50 14.60
C LYS A 213 13.86 -18.75 13.92
N MET A 214 14.59 -17.94 14.68
CA MET A 214 15.85 -17.36 14.21
C MET A 214 16.86 -18.48 13.93
N GLY A 215 17.16 -18.71 12.64
CA GLY A 215 18.08 -19.75 12.18
C GLY A 215 17.67 -20.38 10.84
N GLY A 216 16.38 -20.43 10.53
CA GLY A 216 15.86 -20.86 9.21
C GLY A 216 15.86 -19.77 8.14
N GLY A 217 16.33 -18.57 8.49
CA GLY A 217 16.29 -17.39 7.63
C GLY A 217 17.08 -17.57 6.33
N MET A 218 16.80 -16.70 5.35
CA MET A 218 17.54 -16.63 4.09
C MET A 218 19.05 -16.74 4.38
N THR A 219 19.70 -17.72 3.76
CA THR A 219 21.15 -17.88 3.81
C THR A 219 21.81 -16.57 3.38
N GLY A 220 23.04 -16.33 3.86
CA GLY A 220 23.78 -15.10 3.56
C GLY A 220 23.89 -14.80 2.06
N SER A 221 23.93 -15.84 1.21
CA SER A 221 23.95 -15.71 -0.25
C SER A 221 22.67 -15.06 -0.79
N ALA A 222 21.49 -15.51 -0.37
CA ALA A 222 20.23 -15.00 -0.88
C ALA A 222 20.00 -13.54 -0.43
N VAL A 223 20.38 -13.20 0.82
CA VAL A 223 20.32 -11.80 1.30
C VAL A 223 21.29 -10.92 0.51
N LYS A 224 22.50 -11.42 0.25
CA LYS A 224 23.51 -10.72 -0.55
C LYS A 224 23.02 -10.44 -1.98
N ARG A 225 22.26 -11.38 -2.58
CA ARG A 225 21.61 -11.15 -3.88
C ARG A 225 20.62 -9.99 -3.80
N LEU A 226 19.73 -9.96 -2.80
CA LEU A 226 18.72 -8.90 -2.68
C LEU A 226 19.31 -7.50 -2.40
N LYS A 227 20.49 -7.41 -1.77
CA LYS A 227 21.16 -6.13 -1.49
C LYS A 227 21.62 -5.46 -2.79
N HIS A 228 21.16 -4.23 -3.04
CA HIS A 228 21.60 -3.36 -4.15
C HIS A 228 21.30 -3.88 -5.57
N GLN A 229 20.22 -4.63 -5.78
CA GLN A 229 19.77 -5.05 -7.12
C GLN A 229 18.38 -4.54 -7.51
N ALA A 230 17.56 -4.13 -6.53
CA ALA A 230 16.20 -3.71 -6.80
C ALA A 230 16.20 -2.40 -7.60
N PRO A 231 15.37 -2.27 -8.67
CA PRO A 231 15.25 -1.05 -9.47
C PRO A 231 14.36 0.01 -8.78
N VAL A 232 14.21 -0.10 -7.46
CA VAL A 232 13.46 0.81 -6.62
C VAL A 232 14.19 1.03 -5.30
N ARG A 233 14.11 2.25 -4.77
CA ARG A 233 14.69 2.61 -3.49
C ARG A 233 13.75 2.19 -2.35
N ALA A 234 14.30 1.52 -1.35
CA ALA A 234 13.60 1.30 -0.09
C ALA A 234 13.82 2.51 0.82
N SER A 235 12.83 3.41 0.86
CA SER A 235 12.91 4.67 1.58
C SER A 235 12.83 4.46 3.09
N ALA A 236 12.08 3.45 3.53
CA ALA A 236 11.99 3.05 4.92
C ALA A 236 11.86 1.53 5.07
N PHE A 237 12.42 1.01 6.15
CA PHE A 237 12.24 -0.37 6.60
C PHE A 237 11.66 -0.39 8.00
N HIS A 238 10.49 -0.99 8.18
CA HIS A 238 9.87 -1.18 9.49
C HIS A 238 9.94 -2.66 9.84
N ILE A 239 10.73 -3.00 10.86
CA ILE A 239 10.79 -4.34 11.41
C ILE A 239 9.83 -4.38 12.60
N CYS A 240 8.72 -5.10 12.46
CA CYS A 240 7.71 -5.28 13.49
C CYS A 240 7.88 -6.66 14.10
N ALA A 241 8.24 -6.73 15.37
CA ALA A 241 8.51 -7.98 16.05
C ALA A 241 7.89 -8.01 17.46
N PRO A 242 7.55 -9.20 17.97
CA PRO A 242 7.03 -9.33 19.32
C PRO A 242 8.10 -8.98 20.35
N LYS A 243 7.66 -8.50 21.53
CA LYS A 243 8.52 -8.04 22.62
C LYS A 243 9.17 -9.22 23.39
N THR A 244 9.85 -10.12 22.69
CA THR A 244 10.58 -11.26 23.28
C THR A 244 12.08 -10.95 23.38
N LEU A 245 12.78 -11.65 24.29
CA LEU A 245 14.24 -11.54 24.41
C LEU A 245 14.91 -11.80 23.07
N LYS A 246 14.50 -12.85 22.35
CA LYS A 246 15.01 -13.20 21.01
C LYS A 246 15.07 -11.96 20.10
N PHE A 247 13.96 -11.27 19.89
CA PHE A 247 13.94 -10.11 18.97
C PHE A 247 14.57 -8.84 19.52
N ARG A 248 14.61 -8.65 20.84
CA ARG A 248 15.44 -7.59 21.46
C ARG A 248 16.91 -7.76 21.11
N PHE A 249 17.37 -9.01 21.09
CA PHE A 249 18.69 -9.43 20.66
C PHE A 249 18.74 -9.78 19.15
N GLY A 250 17.72 -9.50 18.34
CA GLY A 250 17.70 -9.84 16.90
C GLY A 250 18.25 -8.74 16.01
N ARG A 251 18.58 -7.58 16.60
CA ARG A 251 19.01 -6.35 15.92
C ARG A 251 20.28 -6.53 15.08
N PHE A 252 21.04 -7.61 15.33
CA PHE A 252 22.32 -7.95 14.68
C PHE A 252 22.22 -8.50 13.26
N LEU A 253 21.06 -9.00 12.84
CA LEU A 253 20.94 -9.63 11.52
C LEU A 253 21.05 -8.61 10.38
N VAL A 254 20.93 -7.32 10.68
CA VAL A 254 21.20 -6.26 9.71
C VAL A 254 22.67 -5.84 9.80
N THR A 255 23.53 -6.67 9.21
CA THR A 255 24.94 -6.34 8.98
C THR A 255 25.12 -5.09 8.12
N LYS A 256 26.19 -4.31 8.38
CA LYS A 256 26.74 -3.15 7.63
C LYS A 256 26.11 -2.98 6.24
N SER A 257 24.99 -2.29 6.19
CA SER A 257 24.24 -2.06 4.96
C SER A 257 23.97 -0.58 4.87
N ALA A 258 24.12 0.01 3.68
CA ALA A 258 23.79 1.42 3.45
C ALA A 258 22.33 1.78 3.79
N VAL A 259 21.48 0.77 4.00
CA VAL A 259 20.07 0.94 4.42
C VAL A 259 19.89 1.03 5.94
N LEU A 260 20.94 0.79 6.74
CA LEU A 260 20.86 0.79 8.21
C LEU A 260 20.21 2.04 8.80
N PRO A 261 20.56 3.27 8.36
CA PRO A 261 19.91 4.49 8.85
C PRO A 261 18.39 4.53 8.59
N ARG A 262 17.91 3.75 7.62
CA ARG A 262 16.51 3.68 7.17
C ARG A 262 15.68 2.62 7.88
N ILE A 263 16.28 1.84 8.79
CA ILE A 263 15.60 0.79 9.52
C ILE A 263 15.04 1.34 10.83
N ARG A 264 13.80 0.97 11.13
CA ARG A 264 13.14 1.18 12.42
C ARG A 264 12.65 -0.16 12.94
N LEU A 265 13.16 -0.55 14.10
CA LEU A 265 12.73 -1.75 14.82
C LEU A 265 11.66 -1.36 15.83
N HIS A 266 10.50 -1.99 15.72
CA HIS A 266 9.33 -1.82 16.58
C HIS A 266 9.11 -3.12 17.35
N LEU A 267 8.99 -3.02 18.67
CA LEU A 267 8.78 -4.15 19.56
C LEU A 267 7.49 -3.94 20.35
N GLY A 268 6.55 -4.86 20.24
CA GLY A 268 5.28 -4.74 20.95
C GLY A 268 4.31 -5.89 20.68
N SER A 269 3.12 -5.80 21.25
CA SER A 269 1.97 -6.60 20.83
C SER A 269 1.55 -6.24 19.40
N PRO A 270 0.81 -7.11 18.69
CA PRO A 270 0.30 -6.80 17.35
C PRO A 270 -0.42 -5.45 17.28
N MET A 271 -1.22 -5.13 18.29
CA MET A 271 -1.96 -3.87 18.36
C MET A 271 -1.04 -2.65 18.53
N GLU A 272 -0.06 -2.73 19.44
CA GLU A 272 0.95 -1.67 19.62
C GLU A 272 1.75 -1.42 18.33
N LEU A 273 2.12 -2.49 17.63
CA LEU A 273 2.83 -2.42 16.34
C LEU A 273 1.96 -1.73 15.27
N LEU A 274 0.66 -2.04 15.21
CA LEU A 274 -0.29 -1.37 14.31
C LEU A 274 -0.40 0.13 14.61
N TYR A 275 -0.53 0.52 15.87
CA TYR A 275 -0.55 1.95 16.26
C TYR A 275 0.78 2.65 15.96
N THR A 276 1.90 1.97 16.17
CA THR A 276 3.22 2.50 15.85
C THR A 276 3.36 2.77 14.36
N LEU A 277 2.91 1.87 13.48
CA LEU A 277 2.99 2.09 12.03
C LEU A 277 2.13 3.27 11.56
N ASN A 278 1.00 3.56 12.23
CA ASN A 278 0.19 4.73 11.91
C ASN A 278 0.94 6.06 12.09
N SER A 279 1.87 6.16 13.06
CA SER A 279 2.67 7.39 13.25
C SER A 279 3.66 7.64 12.10
N PHE A 280 3.98 6.61 11.32
CA PHE A 280 4.76 6.70 10.08
C PHE A 280 3.88 6.88 8.83
N GLY A 281 2.58 7.14 9.01
CA GLY A 281 1.64 7.31 7.90
C GLY A 281 1.27 6.03 7.17
N ILE A 282 1.50 4.86 7.78
CA ILE A 282 1.15 3.55 7.20
C ILE A 282 -0.21 3.14 7.76
N PRO A 283 -1.26 2.98 6.92
CA PRO A 283 -2.62 2.69 7.40
C PRO A 283 -2.72 1.26 7.93
N SER A 284 -2.71 1.12 9.26
CA SER A 284 -2.63 -0.17 9.95
C SER A 284 -3.83 -1.08 9.69
N GLN A 285 -5.02 -0.52 9.48
CA GLN A 285 -6.24 -1.25 9.13
C GLN A 285 -6.15 -1.98 7.78
N ASN A 286 -5.21 -1.59 6.93
CA ASN A 286 -5.00 -2.18 5.61
C ASN A 286 -3.89 -3.24 5.60
N LEU A 287 -3.27 -3.55 6.73
CA LEU A 287 -2.25 -4.59 6.76
C LEU A 287 -2.91 -5.99 6.63
N PRO A 288 -2.33 -6.89 5.83
CA PRO A 288 -2.88 -8.22 5.57
C PRO A 288 -2.56 -9.18 6.73
N ILE A 289 -2.91 -8.79 7.94
CA ILE A 289 -2.74 -9.59 9.16
C ILE A 289 -4.00 -9.50 10.02
N THR A 290 -4.37 -10.60 10.67
CA THR A 290 -5.44 -10.62 11.69
C THR A 290 -4.87 -10.21 13.05
N ASN A 291 -5.74 -9.91 14.00
CA ASN A 291 -5.30 -9.64 15.39
C ASN A 291 -4.56 -10.83 16.01
N GLY A 292 -4.87 -12.05 15.56
CA GLY A 292 -4.18 -13.29 15.96
C GLY A 292 -2.91 -13.61 15.17
N GLY A 293 -2.40 -12.68 14.34
CA GLY A 293 -1.16 -12.87 13.60
C GLY A 293 -1.27 -13.63 12.27
N GLN A 294 -2.46 -14.13 11.91
CA GLN A 294 -2.64 -14.87 10.66
C GLN A 294 -2.56 -13.95 9.44
N ILE A 295 -1.82 -14.40 8.42
CA ILE A 295 -1.66 -13.68 7.15
C ILE A 295 -2.97 -13.74 6.35
N LYS A 296 -3.53 -12.58 6.01
CA LYS A 296 -4.66 -12.46 5.09
C LYS A 296 -4.16 -12.56 3.66
N THR A 297 -4.76 -13.41 2.84
CA THR A 297 -4.37 -13.61 1.44
C THR A 297 -5.26 -12.89 0.44
N THR A 298 -6.31 -12.21 0.90
CA THR A 298 -7.29 -11.52 0.04
C THR A 298 -6.63 -10.56 -0.94
N TYR A 299 -5.69 -9.72 -0.45
CA TYR A 299 -5.01 -8.75 -1.31
C TYR A 299 -4.08 -9.40 -2.32
N ILE A 300 -3.24 -10.37 -1.93
CA ILE A 300 -2.35 -11.03 -2.89
C ILE A 300 -3.13 -11.80 -3.97
N ILE A 301 -4.27 -12.40 -3.64
CA ILE A 301 -5.14 -13.08 -4.62
C ILE A 301 -5.75 -12.07 -5.60
N GLN A 302 -6.28 -10.94 -5.10
CA GLN A 302 -6.83 -9.86 -5.94
C GLN A 302 -5.74 -9.24 -6.82
N TRP A 303 -4.56 -9.00 -6.26
CA TRP A 303 -3.41 -8.49 -6.98
C TRP A 303 -2.98 -9.45 -8.09
N PHE A 304 -2.97 -10.77 -7.86
CA PHE A 304 -2.65 -11.75 -8.90
C PHE A 304 -3.60 -11.67 -10.09
N LYS A 305 -4.91 -11.55 -9.83
CA LYS A 305 -5.93 -11.40 -10.88
C LYS A 305 -5.76 -10.09 -11.64
N THR A 306 -5.48 -9.01 -10.91
CA THR A 306 -5.25 -7.68 -11.47
C THR A 306 -4.00 -7.68 -12.37
N ARG A 307 -2.93 -8.30 -11.89
CA ARG A 307 -1.65 -8.33 -12.56
C ARG A 307 -1.66 -9.13 -13.86
N LYS A 308 -2.37 -10.25 -13.91
CA LYS A 308 -2.59 -10.98 -15.16
C LYS A 308 -3.24 -10.15 -16.26
N ILE A 309 -4.16 -9.25 -15.90
CA ILE A 309 -4.80 -8.34 -16.88
C ILE A 309 -3.83 -7.25 -17.31
N ILE A 310 -3.05 -6.70 -16.38
CA ILE A 310 -2.04 -5.68 -16.68
C ILE A 310 -0.97 -6.25 -17.63
N GLU A 311 -0.53 -7.48 -17.40
CA GLU A 311 0.55 -8.12 -18.16
C GLU A 311 0.11 -8.72 -19.49
N SER A 312 -1.18 -8.99 -19.69
CA SER A 312 -1.67 -9.45 -20.99
C SER A 312 -1.57 -8.38 -22.08
N GLY A 313 -1.43 -7.10 -21.70
CA GLY A 313 -1.37 -5.98 -22.65
C GLY A 313 -2.69 -5.69 -23.37
N ASN A 314 -3.79 -6.36 -23.00
CA ASN A 314 -5.11 -6.18 -23.60
C ASN A 314 -5.65 -4.75 -23.38
N ALA A 315 -6.66 -4.32 -24.13
CA ALA A 315 -7.27 -2.99 -23.97
C ALA A 315 -7.73 -2.71 -22.53
N GLU A 316 -8.20 -3.74 -21.81
CA GLU A 316 -8.58 -3.65 -20.39
C GLU A 316 -7.40 -3.23 -19.49
N SER A 317 -6.16 -3.62 -19.82
CA SER A 317 -4.97 -3.23 -19.05
C SER A 317 -4.79 -1.72 -18.94
N LYS A 318 -5.28 -0.95 -19.93
CA LYS A 318 -5.16 0.51 -19.98
C LYS A 318 -6.02 1.22 -18.94
N ILE A 319 -7.11 0.58 -18.50
CA ILE A 319 -8.02 1.16 -17.50
C ILE A 319 -7.77 0.60 -16.10
N VAL A 320 -7.09 -0.54 -15.96
CA VAL A 320 -6.86 -1.16 -14.65
C VAL A 320 -5.77 -0.40 -13.88
N VAL A 321 -6.08 -0.04 -12.64
CA VAL A 321 -5.16 0.63 -11.72
C VAL A 321 -4.80 -0.35 -10.61
N GLU A 322 -3.53 -0.75 -10.53
CA GLU A 322 -3.07 -1.66 -9.47
C GLU A 322 -3.12 -0.98 -8.09
N SER A 323 -2.65 0.27 -8.01
CA SER A 323 -2.72 1.10 -6.81
C SER A 323 -2.86 2.57 -7.19
N PRO A 324 -3.87 3.28 -6.65
CA PRO A 324 -4.04 4.70 -6.92
C PRO A 324 -2.82 5.51 -6.47
N HIS A 325 -2.52 6.58 -7.21
CA HIS A 325 -1.50 7.57 -6.87
C HIS A 325 -1.99 8.50 -5.76
N SER A 326 -1.08 9.27 -5.17
CA SER A 326 -1.45 10.29 -4.18
C SER A 326 -2.20 11.49 -4.79
N SER A 327 -2.17 11.66 -6.10
CA SER A 327 -2.92 12.67 -6.84
C SER A 327 -4.24 12.16 -7.41
N ASP A 328 -4.58 10.88 -7.23
CA ASP A 328 -5.83 10.34 -7.77
C ASP A 328 -7.00 10.65 -6.83
N VAL A 329 -8.16 10.97 -7.42
CA VAL A 329 -9.42 11.04 -6.68
C VAL A 329 -10.05 9.65 -6.70
N VAL A 330 -10.11 9.00 -5.53
CA VAL A 330 -10.48 7.60 -5.38
C VAL A 330 -11.90 7.46 -4.84
N PHE A 331 -12.77 6.79 -5.57
CA PHE A 331 -14.11 6.44 -5.13
C PHE A 331 -14.20 4.96 -4.80
N LYS A 332 -14.41 4.65 -3.51
CA LYS A 332 -14.65 3.29 -3.01
C LYS A 332 -15.71 3.35 -1.91
N ARG A 333 -16.60 2.36 -1.85
CA ARG A 333 -17.56 2.26 -0.75
C ARG A 333 -16.82 2.05 0.59
N GLY A 334 -17.27 2.74 1.63
CA GLY A 334 -16.65 2.71 2.96
C GLY A 334 -15.51 3.72 3.16
N GLY A 335 -14.86 3.68 4.33
CA GLY A 335 -13.86 4.67 4.75
C GLY A 335 -12.48 4.56 4.05
N GLY A 336 -12.19 3.46 3.35
CA GLY A 336 -10.85 3.15 2.86
C GLY A 336 -10.25 4.15 1.87
N ALA A 337 -11.08 4.88 1.12
CA ALA A 337 -10.60 5.91 0.18
C ALA A 337 -10.46 7.30 0.81
N VAL A 338 -11.03 7.55 1.98
CA VAL A 338 -11.11 8.90 2.58
C VAL A 338 -9.73 9.50 2.82
N HIS A 339 -8.75 8.65 3.16
CA HIS A 339 -7.39 9.02 3.50
C HIS A 339 -6.45 9.18 2.31
N ASN A 340 -6.90 8.95 1.06
CA ASN A 340 -6.07 9.25 -0.10
C ASN A 340 -5.85 10.77 -0.20
N ALA A 341 -4.60 11.20 -0.43
CA ALA A 341 -4.25 12.62 -0.51
C ALA A 341 -5.00 13.37 -1.62
N GLY A 342 -5.28 12.73 -2.75
CA GLY A 342 -6.05 13.30 -3.85
C GLY A 342 -7.51 13.56 -3.45
N ASN A 343 -8.09 12.70 -2.61
CA ASN A 343 -9.40 12.95 -2.01
C ASN A 343 -9.38 14.11 -1.00
N SER A 344 -8.31 14.28 -0.24
CA SER A 344 -8.15 15.46 0.62
C SER A 344 -8.11 16.75 -0.20
N LYS A 345 -7.29 16.79 -1.27
CA LYS A 345 -7.22 17.93 -2.19
C LYS A 345 -8.57 18.21 -2.85
N PHE A 346 -9.25 17.17 -3.34
CA PHE A 346 -10.58 17.32 -3.93
C PHE A 346 -11.59 17.92 -2.95
N ARG A 347 -11.60 17.48 -1.69
CA ARG A 347 -12.44 18.11 -0.65
C ARG A 347 -12.08 19.57 -0.39
N SER A 348 -10.81 19.93 -0.40
CA SER A 348 -10.37 21.32 -0.27
C SER A 348 -10.85 22.19 -1.45
N ILE A 349 -10.87 21.65 -2.67
CA ILE A 349 -11.43 22.35 -3.84
C ILE A 349 -12.94 22.58 -3.64
N ILE A 350 -13.69 21.54 -3.22
CA ILE A 350 -15.13 21.67 -2.92
C ILE A 350 -15.38 22.72 -1.82
N GLN A 351 -14.60 22.68 -0.74
CA GLN A 351 -14.68 23.63 0.37
C GLN A 351 -14.43 25.07 -0.11
N LYS A 352 -13.38 25.29 -0.90
CA LYS A 352 -13.06 26.60 -1.47
C LYS A 352 -14.22 27.15 -2.30
N LYS A 353 -14.81 26.32 -3.17
CA LYS A 353 -15.98 26.70 -3.98
C LYS A 353 -17.19 27.03 -3.11
N TYR A 354 -17.37 26.31 -2.01
CA TYR A 354 -18.43 26.61 -1.04
C TYR A 354 -18.22 27.99 -0.40
N GLU A 355 -17.01 28.31 0.04
CA GLU A 355 -16.64 29.59 0.65
C GLU A 355 -16.74 30.77 -0.33
N GLU A 356 -16.48 30.54 -1.62
CA GLU A 356 -16.68 31.52 -2.71
C GLU A 356 -18.18 31.81 -3.00
N GLY A 357 -19.10 31.09 -2.35
CA GLY A 357 -20.54 31.24 -2.53
C GLY A 357 -21.09 30.48 -3.74
N ASP A 358 -20.27 29.73 -4.48
CA ASP A 358 -20.64 29.02 -5.72
C ASP A 358 -21.84 28.10 -5.54
N PHE A 359 -22.01 27.57 -4.33
CA PHE A 359 -23.09 26.66 -4.00
C PHE A 359 -24.47 27.32 -3.97
N THR A 360 -24.53 28.65 -3.80
CA THR A 360 -25.77 29.43 -3.71
C THR A 360 -26.26 29.85 -5.08
N TYR A 361 -25.34 30.26 -5.97
CA TYR A 361 -25.72 30.88 -7.24
C TYR A 361 -25.54 29.96 -8.46
N LYS A 362 -24.75 28.87 -8.36
CA LYS A 362 -24.60 27.91 -9.47
C LYS A 362 -25.59 26.75 -9.32
N THR A 363 -26.09 26.29 -10.45
CA THR A 363 -26.79 25.00 -10.50
C THR A 363 -25.81 23.87 -10.15
N GLN A 364 -26.33 22.76 -9.61
CA GLN A 364 -25.50 21.61 -9.27
C GLN A 364 -24.75 21.06 -10.49
N SER A 365 -25.36 21.06 -11.68
CA SER A 365 -24.71 20.65 -12.93
C SER A 365 -23.54 21.58 -13.30
N ALA A 366 -23.73 22.90 -13.21
CA ALA A 366 -22.69 23.86 -13.54
C ALA A 366 -21.47 23.71 -12.60
N LEU A 367 -21.73 23.52 -11.31
CA LEU A 367 -20.67 23.28 -10.31
C LEU A 367 -19.93 21.96 -10.56
N VAL A 368 -20.64 20.89 -10.94
CA VAL A 368 -20.02 19.60 -11.29
C VAL A 368 -19.11 19.73 -12.51
N ASP A 369 -19.56 20.42 -13.56
CA ASP A 369 -18.77 20.61 -14.79
C ASP A 369 -17.51 21.46 -14.53
N GLU A 370 -17.61 22.48 -13.69
CA GLU A 370 -16.46 23.30 -13.29
C GLU A 370 -15.45 22.51 -12.46
N LEU A 371 -15.91 21.78 -11.44
CA LEU A 371 -15.04 20.92 -10.64
C LEU A 371 -14.37 19.85 -11.49
N GLN A 372 -15.08 19.26 -12.45
CA GLN A 372 -14.50 18.29 -13.37
C GLN A 372 -13.42 18.94 -14.25
N LYS A 373 -13.65 20.16 -14.74
CA LYS A 373 -12.65 20.94 -15.48
C LYS A 373 -11.41 21.22 -14.63
N GLU A 374 -11.59 21.66 -13.38
CA GLU A 374 -10.49 21.94 -12.46
C GLU A 374 -9.68 20.68 -12.13
N LEU A 375 -10.34 19.54 -11.89
CA LEU A 375 -9.66 18.25 -11.70
C LEU A 375 -8.86 17.83 -12.95
N THR A 376 -9.42 18.04 -14.14
CA THR A 376 -8.75 17.71 -15.40
C THR A 376 -7.51 18.60 -15.61
N LEU A 377 -7.65 19.92 -15.41
CA LEU A 377 -6.55 20.88 -15.52
C LEU A 377 -5.46 20.63 -14.47
N GLY A 378 -5.85 20.18 -13.27
CA GLY A 378 -4.92 19.78 -12.22
C GLY A 378 -4.25 18.42 -12.42
N GLY A 379 -4.58 17.69 -13.50
CA GLY A 379 -4.02 16.37 -13.79
C GLY A 379 -4.50 15.26 -12.85
N PHE A 380 -5.63 15.46 -12.17
CA PHE A 380 -6.23 14.43 -11.32
C PHE A 380 -6.88 13.34 -12.17
N ARG A 381 -6.64 12.08 -11.82
CA ARG A 381 -7.38 10.95 -12.39
C ARG A 381 -8.53 10.57 -11.47
N ILE A 382 -9.66 10.22 -12.05
CA ILE A 382 -10.80 9.65 -11.31
C ILE A 382 -10.66 8.14 -11.31
N VAL A 383 -10.39 7.57 -10.14
CA VAL A 383 -10.19 6.14 -9.96
C VAL A 383 -11.34 5.56 -9.14
N ILE A 384 -12.02 4.55 -9.68
CA ILE A 384 -13.21 3.96 -9.07
C ILE A 384 -12.92 2.51 -8.71
N TRP A 385 -13.31 2.11 -7.51
CA TRP A 385 -13.30 0.71 -7.11
C TRP A 385 -14.47 -0.01 -7.78
N ASN A 386 -14.17 -0.99 -8.63
CA ASN A 386 -15.13 -1.86 -9.25
C ASN A 386 -15.35 -3.08 -8.34
N GLU A 387 -16.51 -3.15 -7.68
CA GLU A 387 -16.84 -4.24 -6.74
C GLU A 387 -16.84 -5.61 -7.41
N LYS A 388 -17.44 -5.72 -8.61
CA LYS A 388 -17.54 -6.99 -9.35
C LYS A 388 -16.15 -7.53 -9.69
N LEU A 389 -15.23 -6.65 -10.06
CA LEU A 389 -13.87 -7.01 -10.44
C LEU A 389 -12.88 -7.00 -9.26
N SER A 390 -13.31 -6.51 -8.10
CA SER A 390 -12.49 -6.32 -6.88
C SER A 390 -11.16 -5.61 -7.17
N ARG A 391 -11.19 -4.51 -7.93
CA ARG A 391 -10.00 -3.74 -8.31
C ARG A 391 -10.33 -2.28 -8.60
N PHE A 392 -9.30 -1.45 -8.65
CA PHE A 392 -9.44 -0.06 -9.10
C PHE A 392 -9.40 0.01 -10.63
N VAL A 393 -10.23 0.90 -11.18
CA VAL A 393 -10.26 1.23 -12.61
C VAL A 393 -10.23 2.75 -12.78
N HIS A 394 -9.47 3.22 -13.75
CA HIS A 394 -9.50 4.60 -14.21
C HIS A 394 -10.80 4.82 -14.98
N SER A 395 -11.63 5.75 -14.50
CA SER A 395 -12.91 6.07 -15.13
C SER A 395 -12.69 7.14 -16.19
N THR A 396 -13.08 6.83 -17.43
CA THR A 396 -13.14 7.79 -18.54
C THR A 396 -14.57 8.15 -18.94
N ASP A 397 -15.58 7.43 -18.43
CA ASP A 397 -16.98 7.73 -18.69
C ASP A 397 -17.41 9.02 -17.97
N LYS A 398 -17.77 10.02 -18.77
CA LYS A 398 -18.18 11.34 -18.28
C LYS A 398 -19.38 11.26 -17.34
N LYS A 399 -20.37 10.42 -17.64
CA LYS A 399 -21.59 10.29 -16.80
C LYS A 399 -21.26 9.73 -15.43
N THR A 400 -20.44 8.67 -15.38
CA THR A 400 -19.96 8.09 -14.13
C THR A 400 -19.15 9.12 -13.33
N ILE A 401 -18.23 9.86 -13.97
CA ILE A 401 -17.44 10.90 -13.29
C ILE A 401 -18.36 11.98 -12.70
N GLN A 402 -19.28 12.53 -13.50
CA GLN A 402 -20.23 13.55 -13.06
C GLN A 402 -21.05 13.06 -11.85
N SER A 403 -21.60 11.85 -11.92
CA SER A 403 -22.32 11.21 -10.80
C SER A 403 -21.49 11.14 -9.51
N LYS A 404 -20.20 10.84 -9.60
CA LYS A 404 -19.30 10.74 -8.43
C LYS A 404 -18.97 12.11 -7.84
N VAL A 405 -18.69 13.10 -8.68
CA VAL A 405 -18.45 14.48 -8.26
C VAL A 405 -19.70 15.05 -7.60
N GLU A 406 -20.87 14.84 -8.22
CA GLU A 406 -22.17 15.23 -7.70
C GLU A 406 -22.44 14.64 -6.31
N TYR A 407 -22.19 13.33 -6.14
CA TYR A 407 -22.30 12.66 -4.85
C TYR A 407 -21.41 13.30 -3.78
N SER A 408 -20.17 13.66 -4.13
CA SER A 408 -19.24 14.33 -3.21
C SER A 408 -19.72 15.71 -2.78
N ILE A 409 -20.28 16.50 -3.70
CA ILE A 409 -20.88 17.81 -3.39
C ILE A 409 -22.06 17.63 -2.41
N ARG A 410 -22.96 16.67 -2.69
CA ARG A 410 -24.12 16.42 -1.83
C ARG A 410 -23.67 15.97 -0.43
N SER A 411 -22.74 15.03 -0.35
CA SER A 411 -22.21 14.56 0.94
C SER A 411 -21.52 15.67 1.73
N PHE A 412 -20.88 16.62 1.04
CA PHE A 412 -20.30 17.80 1.65
C PHE A 412 -21.38 18.71 2.26
N ARG A 413 -22.45 19.05 1.50
CA ARG A 413 -23.58 19.86 2.00
C ARG A 413 -24.25 19.24 3.22
N GLU A 414 -24.46 17.92 3.21
CA GLU A 414 -25.05 17.19 4.33
C GLU A 414 -24.20 17.34 5.62
N LYS A 415 -22.87 17.24 5.49
CA LYS A 415 -21.95 17.38 6.64
C LYS A 415 -21.87 18.81 7.15
N ASP A 416 -21.86 19.79 6.26
CA ASP A 416 -21.84 21.19 6.66
C ASP A 416 -23.14 21.57 7.39
N SER A 417 -24.30 21.18 6.85
CA SER A 417 -25.59 21.35 7.52
C SER A 417 -25.62 20.69 8.91
N GLN A 418 -25.08 19.47 9.05
CA GLN A 418 -24.94 18.82 10.35
C GLN A 418 -24.00 19.59 11.30
N SER A 419 -22.90 20.16 10.80
CA SER A 419 -21.98 20.98 11.60
C SER A 419 -22.63 22.28 12.08
N VAL A 420 -23.42 22.95 11.22
CA VAL A 420 -24.18 24.14 11.58
C VAL A 420 -25.24 23.80 12.62
N ASN A 421 -26.02 22.73 12.42
CA ASN A 421 -27.04 22.31 13.38
C ASN A 421 -26.45 21.98 14.75
N ARG A 422 -25.27 21.34 14.81
CA ARG A 422 -24.56 21.09 16.07
C ARG A 422 -24.15 22.40 16.76
N ARG A 423 -23.54 23.33 16.01
CA ARG A 423 -23.15 24.65 16.56
C ARG A 423 -24.36 25.42 17.09
N THR A 424 -25.49 25.40 16.37
CA THR A 424 -26.73 26.04 16.82
C THR A 424 -27.27 25.38 18.09
N ALA A 425 -27.26 24.04 18.17
CA ALA A 425 -27.68 23.31 19.37
C ALA A 425 -26.78 23.64 20.57
N ASP A 426 -25.46 23.72 20.38
CA ASP A 426 -24.50 24.07 21.43
C ASP A 426 -24.76 25.49 21.97
N VAL A 427 -25.00 26.47 21.08
CA VAL A 427 -25.34 27.86 21.46
C VAL A 427 -26.67 27.92 22.24
N LEU A 428 -27.70 27.17 21.82
CA LEU A 428 -28.97 27.10 22.54
C LEU A 428 -28.82 26.47 23.93
N LEU A 429 -27.97 25.45 24.06
CA LEU A 429 -27.65 24.82 25.35
C LEU A 429 -26.88 25.76 26.27
N GLU A 430 -25.96 26.57 25.75
CA GLU A 430 -25.23 27.58 26.53
C GLU A 430 -26.17 28.69 27.02
N HIS A 431 -27.06 29.21 26.16
CA HIS A 431 -28.02 30.25 26.54
C HIS A 431 -29.00 29.78 27.62
N ASN A 432 -29.40 28.51 27.59
CA ASN A 432 -30.27 27.92 28.61
C ASN A 432 -29.57 27.79 29.97
N LYS A 433 -28.25 27.53 30.00
CA LYS A 433 -27.47 27.50 31.25
C LYS A 433 -27.33 28.87 31.90
N THR A 434 -27.19 29.94 31.13
CA THR A 434 -27.03 31.30 31.66
C THR A 434 -28.33 31.92 32.14
N SER A 435 -29.48 31.46 31.65
CA SER A 435 -30.78 32.08 31.93
C SER A 435 -31.43 31.64 33.26
N GLY A 436 -30.79 30.76 34.04
CA GLY A 436 -31.31 30.29 35.33
C GLY A 436 -32.65 29.51 35.25
N ALA A 437 -33.12 29.20 34.04
CA ALA A 437 -34.34 28.43 33.83
C ALA A 437 -34.07 26.97 34.19
N ILE A 438 -34.75 26.48 35.24
CA ILE A 438 -34.74 25.08 35.65
C ILE A 438 -35.36 24.25 34.53
N THR A 439 -34.55 23.73 33.62
CA THR A 439 -35.01 22.84 32.56
C THR A 439 -35.25 21.45 33.13
N ARG A 440 -36.52 21.00 33.14
CA ARG A 440 -36.84 19.57 33.16
C ARG A 440 -36.14 18.91 31.96
N SER A 441 -35.37 17.84 32.21
CA SER A 441 -34.60 17.14 31.18
C SER A 441 -35.54 16.61 30.09
N LEU A 442 -35.49 17.23 28.91
CA LEU A 442 -36.02 16.65 27.68
C LEU A 442 -34.87 15.93 27.00
N ASP A 443 -34.85 14.60 27.15
CA ASP A 443 -33.90 13.73 26.47
C ASP A 443 -34.13 13.82 24.96
N PHE A 444 -33.29 14.58 24.28
CA PHE A 444 -33.24 14.60 22.81
C PHE A 444 -32.39 13.42 22.33
N ASP A 445 -33.06 12.35 21.89
CA ASP A 445 -32.39 11.25 21.19
C ASP A 445 -32.05 11.68 19.75
N VAL A 446 -30.81 12.14 19.55
CA VAL A 446 -30.27 12.60 18.26
C VAL A 446 -29.93 11.43 17.31
N SER A 447 -30.22 10.17 17.68
CA SER A 447 -29.76 9.01 16.91
C SER A 447 -30.69 8.51 15.79
N SER A 448 -31.92 9.01 15.62
CA SER A 448 -32.87 8.44 14.64
C SER A 448 -33.21 9.37 13.47
N SER A 449 -32.36 9.37 12.45
CA SER A 449 -32.71 9.95 11.13
C SER A 449 -33.65 9.02 10.36
N ARG A 450 -34.97 9.12 10.64
CA ARG A 450 -36.16 8.79 9.83
C ARG A 450 -37.20 8.03 10.65
N LYS A 451 -38.30 8.71 10.99
CA LYS A 451 -39.68 8.22 10.81
C LYS A 451 -40.63 9.42 10.86
N ARG A 452 -41.63 9.43 9.98
CA ARG A 452 -42.73 10.40 9.95
C ARG A 452 -43.45 10.39 11.29
N PHE A 453 -43.67 11.56 11.87
CA PHE A 453 -44.62 11.73 12.97
C PHE A 453 -46.03 11.39 12.47
N LYS A 454 -46.61 10.30 12.98
CA LYS A 454 -48.06 10.17 13.11
C LYS A 454 -48.37 10.49 14.56
N PHE A 455 -49.17 11.53 14.80
CA PHE A 455 -49.82 11.71 16.08
C PHE A 455 -50.81 10.56 16.26
N ILE A 456 -50.65 9.78 17.32
CA ILE A 456 -51.66 8.88 17.83
C ILE A 456 -51.99 9.42 19.22
N ASP A 457 -53.12 10.10 19.33
CA ASP A 457 -53.81 10.27 20.60
C ASP A 457 -54.47 8.94 20.94
N GLY A 458 -54.13 8.36 22.09
CA GLY A 458 -54.57 7.00 22.45
C GLY A 458 -54.36 6.68 23.91
N ASN A 459 -55.34 7.12 24.69
CA ASN A 459 -55.66 6.83 26.09
C ASN A 459 -55.19 5.46 26.62
N MET A 460 -54.58 5.45 27.81
CA MET A 460 -54.26 4.23 28.55
C MET A 460 -55.54 3.59 29.10
N ASN A 461 -55.70 2.28 28.92
CA ASN A 461 -56.42 1.45 29.87
C ASN A 461 -55.75 0.08 30.03
N ALA A 462 -55.63 -0.30 31.29
CA ALA A 462 -55.07 -1.54 31.77
C ALA A 462 -56.00 -2.73 31.50
N ASN A 463 -55.43 -3.87 31.13
CA ASN A 463 -55.64 -5.18 31.75
C ASN A 463 -54.89 -6.25 30.96
N GLY A 464 -54.21 -7.14 31.68
CA GLY A 464 -53.37 -8.18 31.10
C GLY A 464 -54.14 -9.39 30.55
N ILE A 465 -53.37 -10.33 29.96
CA ILE A 465 -53.41 -11.79 30.15
C ILE A 465 -52.65 -12.48 28.99
N ASN A 466 -51.76 -13.40 29.39
CA ASN A 466 -51.17 -14.60 28.75
C ASN A 466 -50.85 -14.65 27.24
N PHE A 467 -49.58 -14.99 26.98
CA PHE A 467 -49.08 -15.55 25.72
C PHE A 467 -49.14 -17.10 25.76
N TYR A 468 -49.86 -17.70 24.82
CA TYR A 468 -49.56 -19.02 24.26
C TYR A 468 -49.73 -18.96 22.74
N ASP A 469 -48.64 -19.32 22.08
CA ASP A 469 -48.51 -20.28 20.97
C ASP A 469 -49.02 -20.05 19.53
N CYS A 470 -48.10 -20.43 18.63
CA CYS A 470 -48.19 -21.00 17.28
C CYS A 470 -49.03 -20.39 16.13
N GLY A 471 -48.39 -20.36 14.95
CA GLY A 471 -48.99 -20.23 13.62
C GLY A 471 -48.09 -19.41 12.68
N SER A 472 -47.05 -19.99 12.07
CA SER A 472 -47.05 -20.64 10.75
C SER A 472 -47.68 -19.81 9.62
N ASP A 473 -46.84 -19.19 8.78
CA ASP A 473 -46.94 -19.16 7.31
C ASP A 473 -45.73 -18.38 6.77
N SER A 474 -44.75 -19.06 6.19
CA SER A 474 -44.72 -19.44 4.76
C SER A 474 -44.66 -18.20 3.85
N ASP A 475 -43.45 -17.72 3.56
CA ASP A 475 -43.15 -17.42 2.16
C ASP A 475 -41.66 -17.50 1.84
N SER A 476 -41.47 -17.88 0.60
CA SER A 476 -40.39 -18.62 -0.02
C SER A 476 -39.39 -17.70 -0.75
N GLY A 477 -38.18 -18.23 -0.98
CA GLY A 477 -37.39 -17.84 -2.14
C GLY A 477 -36.05 -17.15 -1.85
N ARG A 478 -35.03 -17.94 -1.49
CA ARG A 478 -33.70 -17.77 -2.07
C ARG A 478 -32.84 -19.02 -1.92
N GLU A 479 -32.59 -19.64 -3.07
CA GLU A 479 -31.77 -20.83 -3.24
C GLU A 479 -30.28 -20.57 -2.98
N ASP A 480 -29.71 -21.59 -2.36
CA ASP A 480 -28.30 -21.82 -2.09
C ASP A 480 -27.49 -22.16 -3.35
N PHE A 481 -26.20 -21.79 -3.32
CA PHE A 481 -25.15 -22.56 -3.98
C PHE A 481 -24.07 -22.86 -2.95
N CYS A 482 -24.19 -24.00 -2.29
CA CYS A 482 -23.08 -24.66 -1.61
C CYS A 482 -23.38 -26.16 -1.53
N ASN A 483 -22.66 -26.97 -2.29
CA ASN A 483 -22.49 -28.39 -1.93
C ASN A 483 -21.32 -29.05 -2.66
N CYS A 484 -20.94 -30.19 -2.08
CA CYS A 484 -19.83 -31.11 -2.34
C CYS A 484 -18.53 -30.77 -1.56
N THR A 485 -18.02 -31.62 -0.65
CA THR A 485 -18.38 -33.01 -0.31
C THR A 485 -17.68 -33.39 1.01
N ALA A 486 -18.35 -34.20 1.83
CA ALA A 486 -17.79 -34.88 3.00
C ALA A 486 -17.17 -36.23 2.59
N GLN A 487 -16.07 -36.64 3.26
CA GLN A 487 -15.83 -38.00 3.78
C GLN A 487 -14.40 -38.15 4.34
N ASN A 488 -14.30 -38.34 5.65
CA ASN A 488 -13.53 -39.39 6.35
C ASN A 488 -13.07 -38.92 7.75
N LEU A 489 -13.79 -39.43 8.75
CA LEU A 489 -13.42 -39.44 10.17
C LEU A 489 -12.40 -40.56 10.41
N VAL A 490 -11.27 -40.22 11.06
CA VAL A 490 -10.44 -41.20 11.78
C VAL A 490 -10.40 -40.75 13.24
N LYS A 491 -10.94 -41.60 14.11
CA LYS A 491 -10.79 -41.56 15.58
C LYS A 491 -9.34 -41.90 15.94
N PHE A 492 -8.75 -41.15 16.88
CA PHE A 492 -7.67 -41.66 17.71
C PHE A 492 -8.09 -41.56 19.18
N HIS A 493 -8.11 -42.71 19.84
CA HIS A 493 -8.13 -42.86 21.28
C HIS A 493 -6.75 -42.51 21.84
N PHE A 494 -6.74 -41.83 22.98
CA PHE A 494 -5.57 -41.70 23.84
C PHE A 494 -5.49 -42.94 24.74
N ASP A 495 -4.28 -43.51 24.83
CA ASP A 495 -3.69 -44.08 26.04
C ASP A 495 -2.45 -43.24 26.37
#